data_AF-A0A962JK25-F1
#
_entry.id   AF-A0A962JK25-F1
#
_cell.length_a   1.000
_cell.length_b   1.000
_cell.length_c   1.000
_cell.angle_alpha   90.00
_cell.angle_beta   90.00
_cell.angle_gamma   90.00
#
_symmetry.space_group_name_H-M   'P 1'
#
loop_
_entity.id
_entity.type
_entity.pdbx_description
1 polymer ?
#
loop_
_entity_poly.entity_id
_entity_poly.type
_entity_poly.pdbx_seq_one_letter_code
_entity_poly.pdbx_strand_id
1 'polypeptide(L)'
;MSAKFTKGAAQFIFWSRWLQMPMYLGLIVALGVYAYKFFIMLSGLIVNFGSYGENDILLIVLSLIDVVMIANLLVMVIIGGYEIFVSRLHIDDHPDQPEWLDHVDAGVLKIKLGMALVSISSIHLLRSFIDTKNLSEHTLKWEVTIHCILVLSVIFIALTDWLIQYKASQIHKMKHK
;
A
#
# COMPACT_ATOMS: atom_id res chain seq x y z
N MET A 1 8.12 -38.54 23.11
CA MET A 1 6.96 -37.64 23.31
C MET A 1 6.91 -36.48 22.28
N SER A 2 7.40 -36.64 21.03
CA SER A 2 7.78 -35.48 20.18
C SER A 2 7.09 -35.37 18.79
N ALA A 3 6.49 -36.44 18.24
CA ALA A 3 5.96 -36.41 16.86
C ALA A 3 4.49 -35.99 16.70
N LYS A 4 3.66 -36.11 17.75
CA LYS A 4 2.24 -35.71 17.69
C LYS A 4 2.01 -34.21 17.93
N PHE A 5 2.82 -33.61 18.82
CA PHE A 5 2.71 -32.18 19.15
C PHE A 5 3.14 -31.28 17.98
N THR A 6 4.19 -31.68 17.28
CA THR A 6 4.68 -31.02 16.06
C THR A 6 3.67 -31.08 14.90
N LYS A 7 2.96 -32.20 14.72
CA LYS A 7 1.87 -32.31 13.72
C LYS A 7 0.67 -31.43 14.05
N GLY A 8 0.26 -31.35 15.32
CA GLY A 8 -0.84 -30.48 15.75
C GLY A 8 -0.54 -28.99 15.56
N ALA A 9 0.67 -28.55 15.93
CA ALA A 9 1.11 -27.18 15.73
C ALA A 9 1.21 -26.81 14.23
N ALA A 10 1.74 -27.71 13.39
CA ALA A 10 1.81 -27.50 11.95
C ALA A 10 0.41 -27.40 11.30
N GLN A 11 -0.54 -28.24 11.71
CA GLN A 11 -1.92 -28.19 11.22
C GLN A 11 -2.61 -26.87 11.60
N PHE A 12 -2.36 -26.35 12.81
CA PHE A 12 -2.90 -25.07 13.27
C PHE A 12 -2.30 -23.89 12.50
N ILE A 13 -0.99 -23.91 12.23
CA ILE A 13 -0.32 -22.91 11.37
C ILE A 13 -0.85 -22.95 9.94
N PHE A 14 -1.17 -24.14 9.40
CA PHE A 14 -1.74 -24.24 8.06
C PHE A 14 -3.19 -23.72 8.01
N TRP A 15 -3.98 -23.98 9.04
CA TRP A 15 -5.36 -23.48 9.16
C TRP A 15 -5.45 -21.96 9.33
N SER A 16 -4.45 -21.31 9.92
CA SER A 16 -4.44 -19.85 10.08
C SER A 16 -4.48 -19.10 8.75
N ARG A 17 -4.04 -19.70 7.64
CA ARG A 17 -4.17 -19.15 6.28
C ARG A 17 -5.62 -18.91 5.87
N TRP A 18 -6.55 -19.77 6.29
CA TRP A 18 -7.98 -19.61 5.98
C TRP A 18 -8.61 -18.40 6.69
N LEU A 19 -8.02 -17.94 7.80
CA LEU A 19 -8.47 -16.71 8.47
C LEU A 19 -8.20 -15.46 7.63
N GLN A 20 -7.25 -15.51 6.70
CA GLN A 20 -6.87 -14.36 5.86
C GLN A 20 -7.85 -14.14 4.70
N MET A 21 -8.47 -15.21 4.18
CA MET A 21 -9.51 -15.14 3.14
C MET A 21 -10.66 -14.17 3.47
N PRO A 22 -11.36 -14.27 4.62
CA PRO A 22 -12.43 -13.33 4.96
C PRO A 22 -11.91 -11.90 5.18
N MET A 23 -10.66 -11.72 5.61
CA MET A 23 -10.06 -10.40 5.72
C MET A 23 -9.90 -9.74 4.35
N TYR A 24 -9.39 -10.47 3.35
CA TYR A 24 -9.29 -9.95 1.98
C TYR A 24 -10.65 -9.66 1.37
N LEU A 25 -11.67 -10.49 1.64
CA LEU A 25 -13.05 -10.22 1.23
C LEU A 25 -13.57 -8.92 1.85
N GLY A 26 -13.30 -8.69 3.14
CA GLY A 26 -13.60 -7.42 3.80
C GLY A 26 -12.91 -6.22 3.15
N LEU A 27 -11.64 -6.35 2.77
CA LEU A 27 -10.90 -5.29 2.06
C LEU A 27 -11.48 -5.01 0.66
N ILE A 28 -11.96 -6.03 -0.07
CA ILE A 28 -12.65 -5.87 -1.35
C ILE A 28 -13.96 -5.11 -1.18
N VAL A 29 -14.74 -5.42 -0.13
CA VAL A 29 -15.96 -4.68 0.20
C VAL A 29 -15.63 -3.22 0.52
N ALA A 30 -14.59 -2.96 1.32
CA ALA A 30 -14.13 -1.61 1.61
C ALA A 30 -13.73 -0.86 0.33
N LEU A 31 -13.02 -1.51 -0.60
CA LEU A 31 -12.69 -0.95 -1.91
C LEU A 31 -13.95 -0.55 -2.70
N GLY A 32 -14.99 -1.39 -2.67
CA GLY A 32 -16.29 -1.07 -3.28
C GLY A 32 -16.95 0.17 -2.66
N VAL A 33 -16.88 0.33 -1.34
CA VAL A 33 -17.37 1.54 -0.64
C VAL A 33 -16.60 2.79 -1.07
N TYR A 34 -15.27 2.71 -1.17
CA TYR A 34 -14.45 3.82 -1.67
C TYR A 34 -14.76 4.18 -3.12
N ALA A 35 -14.96 3.17 -3.99
CA ALA A 35 -15.36 3.40 -5.38
C ALA A 35 -16.73 4.11 -5.46
N TYR A 36 -17.71 3.68 -4.65
CA TYR A 36 -19.01 4.34 -4.58
C TYR A 36 -18.89 5.79 -4.08
N LYS A 37 -18.10 6.03 -3.03
CA LYS A 37 -17.81 7.38 -2.50
C LYS A 37 -17.18 8.28 -3.58
N PHE A 38 -16.26 7.75 -4.38
CA PHE A 38 -15.65 8.49 -5.49
C PHE A 38 -16.71 8.99 -6.48
N PHE A 39 -17.62 8.12 -6.91
CA PHE A 39 -18.69 8.53 -7.84
C PHE A 39 -19.63 9.57 -7.25
N ILE A 40 -19.98 9.47 -5.96
CA ILE A 40 -20.79 10.51 -5.28
C ILE A 40 -20.06 11.85 -5.32
N MET A 41 -18.81 11.92 -4.87
CA MET A 41 -18.06 13.17 -4.83
C MET A 41 -17.86 13.77 -6.22
N LEU A 42 -17.60 12.93 -7.22
CA LEU A 42 -17.46 13.35 -8.61
C LEU A 42 -18.78 13.92 -9.16
N SER A 43 -19.89 13.23 -8.94
CA SER A 43 -21.20 13.71 -9.38
C SER A 43 -21.59 15.02 -8.70
N GLY A 44 -21.30 15.16 -7.41
CA GLY A 44 -21.51 16.40 -6.66
C GLY A 44 -20.68 17.56 -7.20
N LEU A 45 -19.43 17.32 -7.58
CA LEU A 45 -18.57 18.32 -8.21
C LEU A 45 -19.13 18.78 -9.56
N ILE A 46 -19.56 17.85 -10.41
CA ILE A 46 -20.08 18.15 -11.76
C ILE A 46 -21.38 18.94 -11.66
N VAL A 47 -22.30 18.52 -10.80
CA VAL A 47 -23.63 19.15 -10.68
C VAL A 47 -23.54 20.54 -10.07
N ASN A 48 -22.67 20.74 -9.07
CA ASN A 48 -22.59 21.99 -8.31
C ASN A 48 -21.39 22.87 -8.73
N PHE A 49 -20.70 22.55 -9.82
CA PHE A 49 -19.47 23.24 -10.27
C PHE A 49 -19.64 24.77 -10.34
N GLY A 50 -20.78 25.26 -10.83
CA GLY A 50 -21.03 26.70 -10.97
C GLY A 50 -21.32 27.43 -9.65
N SER A 51 -21.46 26.71 -8.55
CA SER A 51 -21.73 27.26 -7.21
C SER A 51 -20.52 27.23 -6.27
N TYR A 52 -19.46 26.50 -6.63
CA TYR A 52 -18.25 26.38 -5.85
C TYR A 52 -17.24 27.49 -6.19
N GLY A 53 -16.55 28.02 -5.18
CA GLY A 53 -15.40 28.88 -5.40
C GLY A 53 -14.18 28.08 -5.87
N GLU A 54 -13.16 28.77 -6.38
CA GLU A 54 -11.92 28.13 -6.86
C GLU A 54 -11.26 27.25 -5.80
N ASN A 55 -11.21 27.71 -4.55
CA ASN A 55 -10.64 26.95 -3.43
C ASN A 55 -11.48 25.69 -3.11
N ASP A 56 -12.81 25.77 -3.20
CA ASP A 56 -13.69 24.64 -2.91
C ASP A 56 -13.51 23.55 -3.97
N ILE A 57 -13.45 23.93 -5.25
CA ILE A 57 -13.19 23.02 -6.37
C ILE A 57 -11.85 22.32 -6.16
N LEU A 58 -10.79 23.08 -5.79
CA LEU A 58 -9.48 22.52 -5.51
C LEU A 58 -9.53 21.49 -4.37
N LEU A 59 -10.19 21.82 -3.24
CA LEU A 59 -10.31 20.91 -2.09
C LEU A 59 -11.11 19.63 -2.41
N ILE A 60 -12.16 19.74 -3.24
CA ILE A 60 -12.93 18.58 -3.70
C ILE A 60 -12.06 17.68 -4.60
N VAL A 61 -11.29 18.27 -5.53
CA VAL A 61 -10.35 17.52 -6.38
C VAL A 61 -9.27 16.83 -5.55
N LEU A 62 -8.68 17.51 -4.56
CA LEU A 62 -7.72 16.88 -3.63
C LEU A 62 -8.35 15.69 -2.88
N SER A 63 -9.62 15.82 -2.48
CA SER A 63 -10.34 14.72 -1.80
C SER A 63 -10.65 13.55 -2.74
N LEU A 64 -10.90 13.80 -4.03
CA LEU A 64 -11.04 12.75 -5.05
C LEU A 64 -9.72 12.01 -5.27
N ILE A 65 -8.60 12.74 -5.35
CA ILE A 65 -7.27 12.13 -5.50
C ILE A 65 -6.95 11.24 -4.30
N ASP A 66 -7.23 11.70 -3.08
CA ASP A 66 -7.00 10.93 -1.86
C ASP A 66 -7.74 9.58 -1.86
N VAL A 67 -9.03 9.57 -2.24
CA VAL A 67 -9.80 8.33 -2.35
C VAL A 67 -9.19 7.35 -3.36
N VAL A 68 -8.71 7.85 -4.51
CA VAL A 68 -8.03 7.02 -5.51
C VAL A 68 -6.71 6.46 -4.96
N MET A 69 -5.95 7.28 -4.23
CA MET A 69 -4.68 6.82 -3.65
C MET A 69 -4.89 5.72 -2.60
N ILE A 70 -5.88 5.87 -1.71
CA ILE A 70 -6.24 4.84 -0.73
C ILE A 70 -6.69 3.56 -1.44
N ALA A 71 -7.52 3.68 -2.49
CA ALA A 71 -7.95 2.54 -3.28
C ALA A 71 -6.78 1.77 -3.92
N ASN A 72 -5.80 2.49 -4.49
CA ASN A 72 -4.60 1.87 -5.09
C ASN A 72 -3.75 1.14 -4.04
N LEU A 73 -3.61 1.71 -2.83
CA LEU A 73 -2.95 1.03 -1.72
C LEU A 73 -3.70 -0.24 -1.29
N LEU A 74 -5.03 -0.17 -1.17
CA LEU A 74 -5.84 -1.32 -0.81
C LEU A 74 -5.66 -2.46 -1.82
N VAL A 75 -5.70 -2.17 -3.12
CA VAL A 75 -5.45 -3.18 -4.16
C VAL A 75 -4.06 -3.82 -3.99
N MET A 76 -3.03 -3.00 -3.77
CA MET A 76 -1.67 -3.49 -3.56
C MET A 76 -1.56 -4.40 -2.32
N VAL A 77 -2.22 -4.05 -1.21
CA VAL A 77 -2.25 -4.85 0.02
C VAL A 77 -3.03 -6.14 -0.17
N ILE A 78 -4.17 -6.10 -0.88
CA ILE A 78 -4.98 -7.29 -1.17
C ILE A 78 -4.17 -8.27 -2.02
N ILE A 79 -3.60 -7.81 -3.14
CA ILE A 79 -2.86 -8.68 -4.08
C ILE A 79 -1.59 -9.21 -3.42
N GLY A 80 -0.73 -8.33 -2.89
CA GLY A 80 0.54 -8.74 -2.29
C GLY A 80 0.34 -9.58 -1.02
N GLY A 81 -0.69 -9.29 -0.22
CA GLY A 81 -1.04 -10.11 0.93
C GLY A 81 -1.54 -11.49 0.52
N TYR A 82 -2.45 -11.56 -0.46
CA TYR A 82 -2.97 -12.82 -0.96
C TYR A 82 -1.85 -13.69 -1.54
N GLU A 83 -0.96 -13.10 -2.34
CA GLU A 83 0.21 -13.78 -2.92
C GLU A 83 1.13 -14.37 -1.83
N ILE A 84 1.51 -13.56 -0.83
CA ILE A 84 2.49 -13.98 0.19
C ILE A 84 1.92 -15.03 1.14
N PHE A 85 0.64 -14.91 1.53
CA PHE A 85 0.11 -15.68 2.66
C PHE A 85 -0.93 -16.75 2.29
N VAL A 86 -1.72 -16.55 1.24
CA VAL A 86 -2.79 -17.48 0.85
C VAL A 86 -2.39 -18.31 -0.37
N SER A 87 -1.89 -17.65 -1.41
CA SER A 87 -1.30 -18.33 -2.56
C SER A 87 -0.14 -19.21 -2.07
N ARG A 88 0.00 -20.39 -2.68
CA ARG A 88 1.20 -21.19 -2.45
C ARG A 88 2.28 -20.66 -3.41
N LEU A 89 3.51 -20.55 -2.93
CA LEU A 89 4.68 -20.74 -3.80
C LEU A 89 4.61 -22.18 -4.36
N HIS A 90 3.76 -22.42 -5.36
CA HIS A 90 3.72 -23.63 -6.18
C HIS A 90 3.72 -23.14 -7.63
N ILE A 91 4.90 -22.76 -8.10
CA ILE A 91 5.21 -22.80 -9.52
C ILE A 91 5.69 -24.24 -9.77
N ASP A 92 4.74 -25.16 -9.77
CA ASP A 92 4.94 -26.46 -10.40
C ASP A 92 4.70 -26.23 -11.90
N ASP A 93 5.80 -25.99 -12.64
CA ASP A 93 6.06 -26.48 -14.00
C ASP A 93 4.94 -26.34 -15.05
N HIS A 94 4.37 -25.15 -15.23
CA HIS A 94 3.43 -24.87 -16.33
C HIS A 94 4.00 -23.87 -17.37
N PRO A 95 4.01 -24.22 -18.67
CA PRO A 95 4.65 -23.45 -19.75
C PRO A 95 4.00 -22.09 -20.08
N ASP A 96 2.86 -21.78 -19.46
CA ASP A 96 2.09 -20.54 -19.70
C ASP A 96 1.96 -19.67 -18.43
N GLN A 97 3.03 -19.55 -17.64
CA GLN A 97 3.08 -18.56 -16.55
C GLN A 97 3.52 -17.19 -17.08
N PRO A 98 2.79 -16.11 -16.75
CA PRO A 98 3.22 -14.75 -17.09
C PRO A 98 4.49 -14.35 -16.32
N GLU A 99 5.51 -13.83 -17.02
CA GLU A 99 6.83 -13.47 -16.48
C GLU A 99 6.82 -12.51 -15.26
N TRP A 100 5.71 -11.80 -15.02
CA TRP A 100 5.57 -10.84 -13.92
C TRP A 100 5.33 -11.46 -12.54
N LEU A 101 4.99 -12.76 -12.45
CA LEU A 101 4.59 -13.42 -11.19
C LEU A 101 5.76 -14.12 -10.48
N ASP A 102 6.86 -14.40 -11.19
CA ASP A 102 8.04 -15.09 -10.64
C ASP A 102 9.07 -14.14 -9.99
N HIS A 103 8.85 -12.81 -10.09
CA HIS A 103 9.79 -11.77 -9.68
C HIS A 103 9.20 -10.72 -8.73
N VAL A 104 8.20 -11.05 -7.92
CA VAL A 104 7.71 -10.14 -6.89
C VAL A 104 8.67 -10.17 -5.68
N ASP A 105 9.75 -9.38 -5.77
CA ASP A 105 10.68 -9.19 -4.65
C ASP A 105 9.97 -8.44 -3.50
N ALA A 106 9.96 -9.07 -2.32
CA ALA A 106 9.39 -8.49 -1.11
C ALA A 106 10.02 -7.12 -0.75
N GLY A 107 11.27 -6.87 -1.16
CA GLY A 107 11.94 -5.57 -1.07
C GLY A 107 11.26 -4.50 -1.92
N VAL A 108 11.02 -4.81 -3.20
CA VAL A 108 10.33 -3.91 -4.14
C VAL A 108 8.89 -3.63 -3.68
N LEU A 109 8.19 -4.63 -3.14
CA LEU A 109 6.84 -4.47 -2.61
C LEU A 109 6.83 -3.50 -1.41
N LYS A 110 7.78 -3.63 -0.47
CA LYS A 110 7.90 -2.73 0.69
C LYS A 110 8.17 -1.29 0.29
N ILE A 111 9.08 -1.08 -0.67
CA ILE A 111 9.42 0.26 -1.17
C ILE A 111 8.21 0.89 -1.87
N LYS A 112 7.52 0.15 -2.74
CA LYS A 112 6.32 0.64 -3.45
C LYS A 112 5.20 1.02 -2.48
N LEU A 113 4.95 0.22 -1.43
CA LEU A 113 3.99 0.55 -0.38
C LEU A 113 4.39 1.83 0.36
N GLY A 114 5.65 1.93 0.76
CA GLY A 114 6.18 3.11 1.45
C GLY A 114 6.04 4.38 0.62
N MET A 115 6.42 4.34 -0.66
CA MET A 115 6.29 5.46 -1.59
C MET A 115 4.84 5.91 -1.76
N ALA A 116 3.91 4.96 -1.88
CA ALA A 116 2.49 5.29 -1.97
C ALA A 116 1.95 5.95 -0.69
N LEU A 117 2.39 5.51 0.51
CA LEU A 117 2.06 6.17 1.77
C LEU A 117 2.65 7.59 1.88
N VAL A 118 3.89 7.80 1.42
CA VAL A 118 4.52 9.14 1.34
C VAL A 118 3.68 10.04 0.47
N SER A 119 3.30 9.57 -0.72
CA SER A 119 2.49 10.35 -1.65
C SER A 119 1.11 10.72 -1.08
N ILE A 120 0.42 9.81 -0.38
CA ILE A 120 -0.87 10.14 0.28
C ILE A 120 -0.68 11.21 1.34
N SER A 121 0.35 11.07 2.16
CA SER A 121 0.68 12.03 3.21
C SER A 121 1.01 13.41 2.64
N SER A 122 1.71 13.49 1.50
CA SER A 122 1.98 14.76 0.82
C SER A 122 0.71 15.47 0.35
N ILE A 123 -0.28 14.74 -0.18
CA ILE A 123 -1.55 15.33 -0.66
C ILE A 123 -2.38 15.85 0.50
N HIS A 124 -2.41 15.12 1.62
CA HIS A 124 -3.03 15.59 2.85
C HIS A 124 -2.40 16.89 3.36
N LEU A 125 -1.07 16.94 3.40
CA LEU A 125 -0.35 18.14 3.82
C LEU A 125 -0.64 19.34 2.90
N LEU A 126 -0.71 19.11 1.58
CA LEU A 126 -1.06 20.15 0.61
C LEU A 126 -2.49 20.66 0.82
N ARG A 127 -3.44 19.76 1.10
CA ARG A 127 -4.82 20.12 1.44
C ARG A 127 -4.88 21.00 2.68
N SER A 128 -4.22 20.60 3.75
CA SER A 128 -4.15 21.36 5.01
C SER A 128 -3.45 22.71 4.84
N PHE A 129 -2.44 22.77 3.97
CA PHE A 129 -1.77 24.02 3.64
C PHE A 129 -2.71 25.00 2.93
N ILE A 130 -3.56 24.52 2.02
CA ILE A 130 -4.50 25.37 1.27
C ILE A 130 -5.70 25.80 2.13
N ASP A 131 -6.13 24.97 3.07
CA ASP A 131 -7.21 25.28 4.03
C ASP A 131 -6.71 25.93 5.35
N THR A 132 -5.56 26.63 5.31
CA THR A 132 -4.89 27.16 6.52
C THR A 132 -5.73 28.11 7.34
N LYS A 133 -6.76 28.75 6.75
CA LYS A 133 -7.66 29.66 7.48
C LYS A 133 -8.56 28.95 8.49
N ASN A 134 -8.77 27.64 8.32
CA ASN A 134 -9.67 26.85 9.16
C ASN A 134 -8.94 25.84 10.06
N LEU A 135 -7.61 25.78 10.00
CA LEU A 135 -6.82 24.78 10.72
C LEU A 135 -5.97 25.40 11.84
N SER A 136 -5.87 24.66 12.94
CA SER A 136 -4.95 25.01 14.02
C SER A 136 -3.50 24.88 13.55
N GLU A 137 -2.67 25.89 13.86
CA GLU A 137 -1.22 25.86 13.62
C GLU A 137 -0.56 24.61 14.22
N HIS A 138 -1.06 24.13 15.37
CA HIS A 138 -0.57 22.91 16.00
C HIS A 138 -0.79 21.68 15.10
N THR A 139 -1.96 21.56 14.49
CA THR A 139 -2.28 20.46 13.57
C THR A 139 -1.35 20.46 12.37
N LEU A 140 -1.13 21.63 11.75
CA LEU A 140 -0.24 21.77 10.59
C LEU A 140 1.21 21.40 10.94
N LYS A 141 1.72 21.82 12.10
CA LYS A 141 3.07 21.45 12.56
C LYS A 141 3.23 19.94 12.72
N TRP A 142 2.22 19.26 13.27
CA TRP A 142 2.27 17.80 13.44
C TRP A 142 2.17 17.05 12.11
N GLU A 143 1.35 17.52 11.17
CA GLU A 143 1.27 16.92 9.83
C GLU A 143 2.62 17.01 9.09
N VAL A 144 3.28 18.18 9.10
CA VAL A 144 4.64 18.33 8.54
C VAL A 144 5.61 17.39 9.24
N THR A 145 5.56 17.31 10.57
CA THR A 145 6.47 16.47 11.37
C THR A 145 6.31 14.99 11.01
N ILE A 146 5.07 14.50 10.96
CA ILE A 146 4.76 13.12 10.59
C ILE A 146 5.21 12.83 9.15
N HIS A 147 4.98 13.76 8.22
CA HIS A 147 5.39 13.59 6.83
C HIS A 147 6.91 13.43 6.70
N CYS A 148 7.69 14.27 7.38
CA CYS A 148 9.16 14.15 7.41
C CYS A 148 9.63 12.80 7.96
N ILE A 149 9.03 12.31 9.05
CA ILE A 149 9.35 11.00 9.64
C ILE A 149 9.04 9.88 8.64
N LEU A 150 7.92 9.98 7.91
CA LEU A 150 7.48 8.98 6.96
C LEU A 150 8.38 8.92 5.72
N VAL A 151 8.77 10.08 5.17
CA VAL A 151 9.77 10.18 4.08
C VAL A 151 11.10 9.55 4.51
N LEU A 152 11.60 9.91 5.69
CA LEU A 152 12.84 9.38 6.24
C LEU A 152 12.78 7.86 6.41
N SER A 153 11.65 7.32 6.90
CA SER A 153 11.44 5.87 7.03
C SER A 153 11.52 5.13 5.70
N VAL A 154 10.93 5.69 4.63
CA VAL A 154 10.99 5.09 3.28
C VAL A 154 12.41 5.12 2.71
N ILE A 155 13.15 6.21 2.95
CA ILE A 155 14.56 6.30 2.55
C ILE A 155 15.38 5.20 3.25
N PHE A 156 15.19 4.98 4.56
CA PHE A 156 15.88 3.91 5.28
C PHE A 156 15.57 2.52 4.73
N ILE A 157 14.30 2.25 4.39
CA ILE A 157 13.90 0.97 3.77
C ILE A 157 14.59 0.80 2.41
N ALA A 158 14.56 1.82 1.56
CA ALA A 158 15.20 1.77 0.24
C ALA A 158 16.72 1.58 0.33
N LEU A 159 17.40 2.25 1.27
CA LEU A 159 18.83 2.08 1.51
C LEU A 159 19.18 0.67 2.00
N THR A 160 18.37 0.11 2.91
CA THR A 160 18.56 -1.25 3.43
C THR A 160 18.42 -2.28 2.32
N ASP A 161 17.38 -2.11 1.50
CA ASP A 161 17.11 -2.99 0.36
C ASP A 161 18.24 -2.93 -0.68
N TRP A 162 18.68 -1.72 -1.05
CA TRP A 162 19.82 -1.52 -1.95
C TRP A 162 21.10 -2.17 -1.43
N LEU A 163 21.39 -2.05 -0.13
CA LEU A 163 22.58 -2.65 0.48
C LEU A 163 22.54 -4.19 0.41
N ILE A 164 21.37 -4.79 0.62
CA ILE A 164 21.16 -6.23 0.52
C ILE A 164 21.40 -6.71 -0.91
N GLN A 165 20.75 -6.06 -1.90
CA GLN A 165 20.90 -6.40 -3.31
C GLN A 165 22.34 -6.20 -3.81
N TYR A 166 22.99 -5.10 -3.39
CA TYR A 166 24.38 -4.82 -3.73
C TYR A 166 25.31 -5.94 -3.23
N LYS A 167 25.18 -6.37 -1.96
CA LYS A 167 25.98 -7.48 -1.41
C LYS A 167 25.71 -8.80 -2.14
N ALA A 168 24.45 -9.11 -2.47
CA ALA A 168 24.10 -10.31 -3.20
C ALA A 168 24.77 -10.35 -4.59
N SER A 169 24.78 -9.22 -5.31
CA SER A 169 25.42 -9.11 -6.63
C SER A 169 26.94 -9.33 -6.59
N GLN A 170 27.61 -8.84 -5.53
CA GLN A 170 29.06 -9.00 -5.35
C GLN A 170 29.44 -10.45 -5.04
N ILE A 171 28.66 -11.14 -4.20
CA ILE A 171 28.86 -12.57 -3.91
C ILE A 171 28.76 -13.41 -5.19
N HIS A 172 27.76 -13.12 -6.05
CA HIS A 172 27.61 -13.82 -7.32
C HIS A 172 28.81 -13.63 -8.25
N LYS A 173 29.33 -12.40 -8.38
CA LYS A 173 30.54 -12.09 -9.17
C LYS A 173 31.79 -12.81 -8.66
N MET A 174 31.95 -12.98 -7.35
CA MET A 174 33.09 -13.69 -6.77
C MET A 174 33.02 -15.20 -6.98
N LYS A 175 31.84 -15.79 -7.16
CA LYS A 175 31.64 -17.23 -7.33
C LYS A 175 31.88 -17.73 -8.77
N HIS A 176 31.83 -16.81 -9.74
CA HIS A 176 32.02 -17.08 -11.17
C HIS A 176 33.37 -16.57 -11.71
N LYS A 177 34.33 -16.29 -10.83
CA LYS A 177 35.71 -15.94 -11.15
C LYS A 177 36.63 -17.03 -10.60
#